data_AF-A0A1B9M8G2-F1
#
_entry.id   AF-A0A1B9M8G2-F1
#
_cell.length_a   1.000
_cell.length_b   1.000
_cell.length_c   1.000
_cell.angle_alpha   90.00
_cell.angle_beta   90.00
_cell.angle_gamma   90.00
#
_symmetry.space_group_name_H-M   'P 1'
#
loop_
_entity.id
_entity.type
_entity.pdbx_description
1 polymer ?
#
loop_
_entity_poly.entity_id
_entity_poly.type
_entity_poly.pdbx_seq_one_letter_code
_entity_poly.pdbx_strand_id
1 'polypeptide(L)'
;MNLSDRQIVGYHVGQHKTAELVMSALSQIKLPLSKLDLFHSDRGKEFDNRLLADCFKTFNITHSLSKKGCPYDNAVAEATFKTIKTEFVKGQRFNSTAELQRAFSAYAYWYNHKRLHSSLGYLPPVEFKKHLPLNFFV
;
A
#
# COMPACT_ATOMS: atom_id res chain seq x y z
N MET A 1 0.83 1.56 0.73
CA MET A 1 1.24 1.46 2.15
C MET A 1 1.63 2.85 2.60
N ASN A 2 1.31 3.24 3.84
CA ASN A 2 1.80 4.49 4.42
C ASN A 2 3.26 4.31 4.87
N LEU A 3 4.16 5.19 4.44
CA LEU A 3 5.59 5.07 4.73
C LEU A 3 5.93 5.37 6.18
N SER A 4 5.21 6.30 6.81
CA SER A 4 5.47 6.78 8.18
C SER A 4 5.20 5.71 9.24
N ASP A 5 4.10 4.98 9.11
CA ASP A 5 3.62 4.02 10.11
C ASP A 5 3.54 2.57 9.59
N ARG A 6 3.95 2.33 8.34
CA ARG A 6 3.89 1.03 7.64
C ARG A 6 2.49 0.47 7.41
N GLN A 7 1.41 1.21 7.65
CA GLN A 7 0.06 0.64 7.51
C GLN A 7 -0.28 0.29 6.05
N ILE A 8 -0.94 -0.85 5.88
CA ILE A 8 -1.69 -1.14 4.67
C ILE A 8 -3.00 -0.35 4.74
N VAL A 9 -3.02 0.81 4.08
CA VAL A 9 -4.14 1.77 4.13
C VAL A 9 -5.22 1.53 3.06
N GLY A 10 -4.93 0.69 2.06
CA GLY A 10 -5.85 0.32 0.99
C GLY A 10 -5.27 -0.83 0.17
N TYR A 11 -6.13 -1.74 -0.30
CA TYR A 11 -5.73 -2.91 -1.08
C TYR A 11 -6.90 -3.45 -1.90
N HIS A 12 -6.63 -4.02 -3.07
CA HIS A 12 -7.66 -4.72 -3.82
C HIS A 12 -7.04 -5.93 -4.51
N VAL A 13 -7.83 -6.99 -4.71
CA VAL A 13 -7.35 -8.21 -5.37
C VAL A 13 -8.10 -8.41 -6.68
N GLY A 14 -7.38 -8.84 -7.71
CA GLY A 14 -7.96 -9.13 -9.01
C GLY A 14 -7.03 -10.02 -9.82
N GLN A 15 -7.54 -10.51 -10.94
CA GLN A 15 -6.80 -11.45 -11.81
C GLN A 15 -5.69 -10.77 -12.60
N HIS A 16 -5.84 -9.47 -12.88
CA HIS A 16 -4.92 -8.70 -13.70
C HIS A 16 -4.42 -7.46 -12.97
N LYS A 17 -3.16 -7.11 -13.21
CA LYS A 17 -2.54 -5.89 -12.70
C LYS A 17 -2.95 -4.71 -13.58
N THR A 18 -4.06 -4.07 -13.25
CA THR A 18 -4.61 -2.96 -14.05
C THR A 18 -4.70 -1.67 -13.23
N ALA A 19 -4.84 -0.54 -13.92
CA ALA A 19 -5.00 0.76 -13.29
C ALA A 19 -6.29 0.84 -12.45
N GLU A 20 -7.35 0.17 -12.91
CA GLU A 20 -8.62 0.08 -12.19
C GLU A 20 -8.44 -0.64 -10.85
N LEU A 21 -7.59 -1.66 -10.79
CA LEU A 21 -7.27 -2.34 -9.54
C LEU A 21 -6.58 -1.40 -8.55
N VAL A 22 -5.68 -0.53 -9.04
CA VAL A 22 -5.04 0.49 -8.22
C VAL A 22 -6.05 1.52 -7.73
N MET A 23 -6.97 1.98 -8.61
CA MET A 23 -8.05 2.89 -8.23
C MET A 23 -8.97 2.29 -7.15
N SER A 24 -9.31 1.01 -7.25
CA SER A 24 -10.08 0.29 -6.22
C SER A 24 -9.33 0.18 -4.89
N ALA A 25 -7.99 0.13 -4.90
CA ALA A 25 -7.20 0.16 -3.68
C ALA A 25 -7.13 1.58 -3.09
N LEU A 26 -7.00 2.61 -3.94
CA LEU A 26 -7.02 4.02 -3.52
C LEU A 26 -8.36 4.41 -2.89
N SER A 27 -9.48 3.92 -3.43
CA SER A 27 -10.82 4.21 -2.89
C SER A 27 -11.09 3.62 -1.51
N GLN A 28 -10.25 2.68 -1.04
CA GLN A 28 -10.33 2.14 0.32
C GLN A 28 -9.58 2.97 1.37
N ILE A 29 -8.78 3.95 0.94
CA ILE A 29 -8.08 4.84 1.86
C ILE A 29 -9.13 5.64 2.64
N LYS A 30 -9.11 5.49 3.97
CA LYS A 30 -10.10 6.13 4.86
C LYS A 30 -9.93 7.64 4.98
N LEU A 31 -8.77 8.16 4.62
CA LEU A 31 -8.49 9.59 4.57
C LEU A 31 -8.99 10.15 3.23
N PRO A 32 -9.53 11.37 3.19
CA PRO A 32 -9.81 12.03 1.93
C PRO A 32 -8.57 12.04 1.04
N LEU A 33 -8.71 11.64 -0.23
CA LEU A 33 -7.58 11.61 -1.16
C LEU A 33 -6.95 13.00 -1.36
N SER A 34 -7.72 14.08 -1.16
CA SER A 34 -7.21 15.45 -1.14
C SER A 34 -6.26 15.78 0.02
N LYS A 35 -6.12 14.88 1.00
CA LYS A 35 -5.12 14.97 2.08
C LYS A 35 -3.90 14.09 1.82
N LEU A 36 -3.81 13.43 0.66
CA LEU A 36 -2.64 12.64 0.28
C LEU A 36 -1.70 13.54 -0.54
N ASP A 37 -0.59 13.96 0.05
CA ASP A 37 0.32 14.89 -0.63
C ASP A 37 1.12 14.20 -1.75
N LEU A 38 1.52 12.95 -1.52
CA LEU A 38 2.44 12.21 -2.37
C LEU A 38 1.97 10.77 -2.56
N PHE A 39 1.96 10.31 -3.80
CA PHE A 39 1.90 8.90 -4.15
C PHE A 39 3.19 8.53 -4.88
N HIS A 40 3.97 7.62 -4.29
CA HIS A 40 5.19 7.12 -4.91
C HIS A 40 4.97 5.71 -5.48
N SER A 41 5.35 5.49 -6.74
CA SER A 41 5.31 4.16 -7.38
C SER A 41 6.50 3.93 -8.29
N ASP A 42 6.70 2.68 -8.69
CA ASP A 42 7.51 2.39 -9.86
C ASP A 42 6.79 2.81 -11.15
N ARG A 43 7.45 2.58 -12.29
CA ARG A 43 6.95 2.89 -13.64
C ARG A 43 6.12 1.76 -14.26
N GLY A 44 5.51 0.90 -13.44
CA GLY A 44 4.56 -0.11 -13.92
C GLY A 44 3.41 0.53 -14.70
N LYS A 45 2.91 -0.15 -15.72
CA LYS A 45 1.81 0.36 -16.57
C LYS A 45 0.52 0.57 -15.79
N GLU A 46 0.33 -0.18 -14.71
CA GLU A 46 -0.78 -0.02 -13.78
C GLU A 46 -0.72 1.31 -12.99
N PHE A 47 0.45 1.93 -12.88
CA PHE A 47 0.66 3.19 -12.16
C PHE A 47 0.90 4.38 -13.11
N ASP A 48 1.66 4.18 -14.18
CA ASP A 48 2.00 5.20 -15.18
C ASP A 48 1.01 5.16 -16.35
N ASN A 49 -0.18 5.72 -16.13
CA ASN A 49 -1.26 5.79 -17.11
C ASN A 49 -2.18 7.00 -16.87
N ARG A 50 -3.00 7.31 -17.88
CA ARG A 50 -3.90 8.47 -17.85
C ARG A 50 -4.95 8.41 -16.74
N LEU A 51 -5.46 7.23 -16.40
CA LEU A 51 -6.49 7.07 -15.36
C LEU A 51 -5.96 7.55 -14.00
N LEU A 52 -4.76 7.13 -13.62
CA LEU A 52 -4.15 7.60 -12.37
C LEU A 52 -3.69 9.05 -12.47
N ALA A 53 -3.15 9.48 -13.61
CA ALA A 53 -2.75 10.88 -13.81
C ALA A 53 -3.93 11.85 -13.61
N ASP A 54 -5.10 11.52 -14.17
CA ASP A 54 -6.32 12.33 -14.02
C ASP A 54 -6.83 12.31 -12.57
N CYS A 55 -6.77 11.16 -11.89
CA CYS A 55 -7.11 11.02 -10.48
C CYS A 55 -6.21 11.89 -9.59
N PHE A 56 -4.89 11.74 -9.72
CA PHE A 56 -3.91 12.48 -8.93
C PHE A 56 -4.00 13.98 -9.17
N LYS A 57 -4.22 14.41 -10.41
CA LYS A 57 -4.49 15.82 -10.72
C LYS A 57 -5.77 16.33 -10.05
N THR A 58 -6.84 15.54 -10.05
CA THR A 58 -8.14 15.92 -9.45
C THR A 58 -8.03 16.12 -7.94
N PHE A 59 -7.25 15.28 -7.25
CA PHE A 59 -7.06 15.36 -5.80
C PHE A 59 -5.81 16.13 -5.37
N ASN A 60 -5.10 16.75 -6.33
CA ASN A 60 -3.87 17.50 -6.09
C ASN A 60 -2.76 16.67 -5.40
N ILE A 61 -2.67 15.39 -5.77
CA ILE A 61 -1.68 14.43 -5.28
C ILE A 61 -0.44 14.51 -6.17
N THR A 62 0.74 14.68 -5.58
CA THR A 62 2.00 14.59 -6.33
C THR A 62 2.28 13.13 -6.66
N HIS A 63 2.37 12.79 -7.94
CA HIS A 63 2.80 11.46 -8.37
C HIS A 63 4.31 11.42 -8.56
N SER A 64 5.00 10.71 -7.67
CA SER A 64 6.45 10.48 -7.74
C SER A 64 6.73 9.10 -8.32
N LEU A 65 7.55 9.06 -9.37
CA LEU A 65 7.97 7.81 -10.01
C LEU A 65 9.43 7.51 -9.70
N SER A 66 9.74 6.24 -9.41
CA SER A 66 11.12 5.77 -9.25
C SER A 66 11.98 6.14 -10.47
N LYS A 67 13.24 6.55 -10.24
CA LYS A 67 14.20 6.80 -11.32
C LYS A 67 14.55 5.49 -12.03
N LYS A 68 14.72 5.56 -13.35
CA LYS A 68 15.15 4.41 -14.15
C LYS A 68 16.52 3.95 -13.65
N GLY A 69 16.63 2.67 -13.25
CA GLY A 69 17.87 2.09 -12.75
C GLY A 69 18.21 2.40 -11.29
N CYS A 70 17.27 2.96 -10.50
CA CYS A 70 17.47 3.19 -9.06
C CYS A 70 16.57 2.25 -8.22
N PRO A 71 17.02 1.02 -7.89
CA PRO A 71 16.22 0.08 -7.09
C PRO A 71 15.95 0.58 -5.66
N TYR A 72 16.77 1.50 -5.15
CA TYR A 72 16.62 2.05 -3.81
C TYR A 72 15.37 2.92 -3.64
N ASP A 73 14.87 3.52 -4.72
CA ASP A 73 13.68 4.39 -4.68
C ASP A 73 12.43 3.62 -4.22
N ASN A 74 12.37 2.31 -4.50
CA ASN A 74 11.22 1.46 -4.19
C ASN A 74 11.49 0.45 -3.06
N ALA A 75 12.64 0.53 -2.39
CA ALA A 75 13.11 -0.49 -1.43
C ALA A 75 12.09 -0.81 -0.33
N VAL A 76 11.37 0.19 0.18
CA VAL A 76 10.33 0.00 1.20
C VAL A 76 9.15 -0.81 0.66
N ALA A 77 8.67 -0.52 -0.54
CA ALA A 77 7.58 -1.27 -1.16
C ALA A 77 8.03 -2.70 -1.47
N GLU A 78 9.25 -2.88 -1.99
CA GLU A 78 9.83 -4.21 -2.26
C GLU A 78 9.95 -5.05 -0.99
N ALA A 79 10.46 -4.48 0.11
CA ALA A 79 10.52 -5.17 1.40
C ALA A 79 9.13 -5.57 1.91
N THR A 80 8.13 -4.71 1.68
CA THR A 80 6.74 -4.98 2.04
C THR A 80 6.17 -6.13 1.20
N PHE A 81 6.38 -6.11 -0.12
CA PHE A 81 5.94 -7.20 -1.00
C PHE A 81 6.64 -8.52 -0.67
N LYS A 82 7.92 -8.51 -0.31
CA LYS A 82 8.65 -9.70 0.15
C LYS A 82 8.03 -10.26 1.43
N THR A 83 7.68 -9.39 2.37
CA THR A 83 6.99 -9.75 3.62
C THR A 83 5.65 -10.42 3.32
N ILE A 84 4.79 -9.78 2.53
CA ILE A 84 3.48 -10.32 2.14
C ILE A 84 3.62 -11.66 1.43
N LYS A 85 4.56 -11.79 0.48
CA LYS A 85 4.78 -13.07 -0.22
C LYS A 85 5.19 -14.18 0.73
N THR A 86 5.96 -13.85 1.76
CA THR A 86 6.48 -14.84 2.72
C THR A 86 5.42 -15.24 3.75
N GLU A 87 4.68 -14.26 4.30
CA GLU A 87 3.77 -14.48 5.42
C GLU A 87 2.35 -14.84 4.97
N PHE A 88 1.89 -14.31 3.83
CA PHE A 88 0.54 -14.51 3.33
C PHE A 88 0.48 -15.46 2.14
N VAL A 89 1.37 -15.34 1.15
CA VAL A 89 1.24 -16.10 -0.11
C VAL A 89 1.88 -17.49 -0.03
N LYS A 90 3.01 -17.62 0.68
CA LYS A 90 3.80 -18.86 0.70
C LYS A 90 2.98 -20.03 1.26
N GLY A 91 2.85 -21.09 0.45
CA GLY A 91 2.12 -22.30 0.83
C GLY A 91 0.60 -22.18 0.77
N GLN A 92 0.05 -21.04 0.35
CA GLN A 92 -1.39 -20.84 0.20
C GLN A 92 -1.83 -21.09 -1.24
N ARG A 93 -3.06 -21.59 -1.39
CA ARG A 93 -3.78 -21.67 -2.67
C ARG A 93 -5.18 -21.13 -2.44
N PHE A 94 -5.64 -20.26 -3.33
CA PHE A 94 -6.98 -19.69 -3.29
C PHE A 94 -7.75 -20.18 -4.52
N ASN A 95 -8.97 -20.64 -4.30
CA ASN A 95 -9.81 -21.22 -5.34
C ASN A 95 -10.67 -20.14 -6.05
N SER A 96 -10.72 -18.92 -5.49
CA SER A 96 -11.41 -17.79 -6.10
C SER A 96 -10.81 -16.45 -5.68
N THR A 97 -11.07 -15.40 -6.48
CA THR A 97 -10.77 -14.02 -6.10
C THR A 97 -11.51 -13.58 -4.86
N ALA A 98 -12.75 -14.06 -4.64
CA ALA A 98 -13.51 -13.78 -3.43
C ALA A 98 -12.85 -14.38 -2.17
N GLU A 99 -12.33 -15.60 -2.26
CA GLU A 99 -11.57 -16.23 -1.18
C GLU A 99 -10.27 -15.47 -0.90
N LEU A 100 -9.50 -15.15 -1.96
CA LEU A 100 -8.29 -14.33 -1.85
C LEU A 100 -8.58 -12.97 -1.20
N GLN A 101 -9.67 -12.31 -1.59
CA GLN A 101 -10.07 -11.01 -1.05
C GLN A 101 -10.35 -11.12 0.46
N ARG A 102 -11.13 -12.11 0.89
CA ARG A 102 -11.43 -12.33 2.32
C ARG A 102 -10.17 -12.66 3.11
N ALA A 103 -9.32 -13.56 2.60
CA ALA A 103 -8.09 -13.95 3.26
C ALA A 103 -7.11 -12.78 3.37
N PHE A 104 -6.94 -12.01 2.29
CA PHE A 104 -6.08 -10.83 2.31
C PHE A 104 -6.63 -9.75 3.24
N SER A 105 -7.95 -9.57 3.30
CA SER A 105 -8.58 -8.65 4.26
C SER A 105 -8.27 -9.03 5.72
N ALA A 106 -8.37 -10.32 6.07
CA ALA A 106 -7.98 -10.81 7.39
C ALA A 106 -6.48 -10.61 7.66
N TYR A 107 -5.63 -10.89 6.66
CA TYR A 107 -4.19 -10.66 6.76
C TYR A 107 -3.85 -9.16 6.93
N ALA A 108 -4.46 -8.26 6.15
CA ALA A 108 -4.22 -6.82 6.26
C ALA A 108 -4.65 -6.28 7.64
N TYR A 109 -5.76 -6.79 8.19
CA TYR A 109 -6.16 -6.48 9.56
C TYR A 109 -5.10 -6.96 10.57
N TRP A 110 -4.66 -8.22 10.49
CA TRP A 110 -3.61 -8.75 11.35
C TRP A 110 -2.28 -7.98 11.21
N TYR A 111 -1.88 -7.66 9.99
CA TYR A 111 -0.68 -6.89 9.68
C TYR A 111 -0.71 -5.53 10.39
N ASN A 112 -1.83 -4.82 10.29
CA ASN A 112 -1.96 -3.49 10.88
C ASN A 112 -2.10 -3.51 12.42
N HIS A 113 -2.70 -4.55 13.01
CA HIS A 113 -3.08 -4.56 14.43
C HIS A 113 -2.26 -5.49 15.32
N LYS A 114 -1.50 -6.44 14.75
CA LYS A 114 -0.85 -7.51 15.50
C LYS A 114 0.59 -7.79 15.08
N ARG A 115 0.92 -7.63 13.80
CA ARG A 115 2.27 -7.90 13.29
C ARG A 115 3.27 -6.89 13.87
N LEU A 116 4.37 -7.38 14.45
CA LEU A 116 5.43 -6.51 14.98
C LEU A 116 6.38 -6.08 13.87
N HIS A 117 6.81 -4.81 13.92
CA HIS A 117 7.78 -4.25 12.97
C HIS A 117 9.02 -3.76 13.71
N SER A 118 10.19 -4.32 13.43
CA SER A 118 11.45 -3.85 14.02
C SER A 118 11.73 -2.38 13.74
N SER A 119 11.35 -1.90 12.54
CA SER A 119 11.45 -0.47 12.16
C SER A 119 10.48 0.44 12.90
N LEU A 120 9.51 -0.11 13.63
CA LEU A 120 8.55 0.61 14.47
C LEU A 120 8.79 0.34 15.97
N GLY A 121 9.99 -0.08 16.36
CA GLY A 121 10.30 -0.42 17.74
C GLY A 121 9.54 -1.65 18.25
N TYR A 122 9.30 -2.62 17.35
CA TYR A 122 8.50 -3.82 17.63
C TYR A 122 7.05 -3.52 18.02
N LEU A 123 6.45 -2.48 17.46
CA LEU A 123 5.03 -2.18 17.59
C LEU A 123 4.25 -2.57 16.33
N PRO A 124 2.95 -2.92 16.46
CA PRO A 124 2.04 -2.96 15.33
C PRO A 124 1.83 -1.57 14.70
N PRO A 125 1.62 -1.49 13.38
CA PRO A 125 1.41 -0.23 12.66
C PRO A 125 0.35 0.70 13.28
N VAL A 126 -0.76 0.15 13.76
CA VAL A 126 -1.84 0.93 14.40
C VAL A 126 -1.43 1.45 15.78
N GLU A 127 -0.67 0.67 16.56
CA GLU A 127 -0.17 1.11 17.86
C GLU A 127 0.91 2.19 17.69
N PHE A 128 1.85 1.98 16.78
CA PHE A 128 2.89 2.96 16.45
C PHE A 128 2.28 4.33 16.07
N LYS A 129 1.22 4.34 15.26
CA LYS A 129 0.55 5.58 14.86
C LYS A 129 0.04 6.41 16.05
N LYS A 130 -0.38 5.78 17.15
CA LYS A 130 -0.84 6.51 18.36
C LYS A 130 0.30 7.28 19.04
N HIS A 131 1.54 6.89 18.78
CA HIS A 131 2.74 7.56 19.29
C HIS A 131 3.28 8.63 18.34
N LEU A 132 2.77 8.72 17.11
CA LEU A 132 3.13 9.81 16.21
C LEU A 132 2.56 11.13 16.75
N PRO A 133 3.36 12.20 16.82
CA PRO A 133 2.83 13.51 17.15
C PRO A 133 1.74 13.87 16.15
N LEU A 134 0.66 14.54 16.62
CA LEU A 134 -0.49 14.95 15.79
C LEU A 134 -0.13 15.78 14.52
N ASN A 135 1.13 16.22 14.40
CA ASN A 135 1.66 17.03 13.30
C ASN A 135 2.63 16.30 12.35
N PHE A 136 2.81 14.98 12.46
CA PHE A 136 3.62 14.24 11.48
C PHE A 136 2.74 13.76 10.31
N PHE A 137 2.72 14.53 9.23
CA PHE A 137 2.26 14.08 7.92
C PHE A 137 3.48 13.92 7.01
N VAL A 138 3.67 12.72 6.46
CA VAL A 138 4.55 12.42 5.33
C VAL A 138 3.72 11.69 4.30
#